data_AF-A0A1C6MGJ2-F1
#
_entry.id   AF-A0A1C6MGJ2-F1
#
_cell.length_a   1.000
_cell.length_b   1.000
_cell.length_c   1.000
_cell.angle_alpha   90.00
_cell.angle_beta   90.00
_cell.angle_gamma   90.00
#
_symmetry.space_group_name_H-M   'P 1'
#
loop_
_entity.id
_entity.type
_entity.pdbx_description
1 polymer ?
#
loop_
_entity_poly.entity_id
_entity_poly.type
_entity_poly.pdbx_seq_one_letter_code
_entity_poly.pdbx_strand_id
1 'polypeptide(L)' 'MDSEEGQRGCAVCDRITQQMEGAARECHRSEETDARVWLRRHVREAHGRELPWPW' A
#
# COMPACT_ATOMS: atom_id res chain seq x y z
N MET A 1 1.42 14.36 18.85
CA MET A 1 0.77 14.31 17.53
C MET A 1 1.73 13.50 16.69
N ASP A 2 1.79 12.18 16.85
CA ASP A 2 2.98 11.41 16.42
C ASP A 2 2.60 10.02 15.92
N SER A 3 1.72 9.98 14.92
CA SER A 3 1.33 8.74 14.25
C SER A 3 1.56 8.82 12.74
N GLU A 4 2.70 9.36 12.29
CA GLU A 4 3.11 9.25 10.88
C GLU A 4 4.27 8.26 10.66
N GLU A 5 5.15 8.03 11.64
CA GLU A 5 6.38 7.22 11.44
C GLU A 5 6.20 5.73 11.17
N GLY A 6 5.06 5.12 11.53
CA GLY A 6 4.83 3.68 11.31
C GLY A 6 4.84 3.22 9.84
N GLN A 7 4.66 4.13 8.88
CA GLN A 7 4.65 3.78 7.45
C GLN A 7 5.97 4.11 6.73
N ARG A 8 6.70 5.15 7.17
CA ARG A 8 7.98 5.54 6.57
C ARG A 8 9.05 4.52 6.96
N GLY A 9 9.46 3.68 6.01
CA GLY A 9 10.51 2.67 6.19
C GLY A 9 10.03 1.23 6.31
N CYS A 10 8.73 0.95 6.07
CA CYS A 10 8.28 -0.43 5.95
C CYS A 10 8.60 -0.99 4.55
N ALA A 11 9.61 -1.85 4.46
CA ALA A 11 10.04 -2.47 3.21
C ALA A 11 8.91 -3.23 2.48
N VAL A 12 7.93 -3.76 3.22
CA VAL A 12 6.76 -4.44 2.63
C VAL A 12 5.80 -3.43 2.00
N CYS A 13 5.50 -2.31 2.69
CA CYS A 13 4.75 -1.21 2.10
C CYS A 13 5.41 -0.73 0.81
N ASP A 14 6.72 -0.45 0.85
CA ASP A 14 7.47 0.07 -0.31
C ASP A 14 7.43 -0.91 -1.49
N ARG A 15 7.55 -2.21 -1.23
CA ARG A 15 7.47 -3.25 -2.27
C ARG A 15 6.08 -3.33 -2.88
N ILE A 16 5.01 -3.25 -2.09
CA ILE A 16 3.64 -3.31 -2.59
C ILE A 16 3.33 -2.05 -3.40
N THR A 17 3.77 -0.87 -2.94
CA THR A 17 3.64 0.39 -3.68
C THR A 17 4.35 0.34 -5.04
N GLN A 18 5.58 -0.16 -5.10
CA GLN A 18 6.31 -0.32 -6.37
C GLN A 18 5.59 -1.26 -7.35
N GLN A 19 5.00 -2.36 -6.86
CA GLN A 19 4.20 -3.27 -7.70
C GLN A 19 2.93 -2.58 -8.21
N MET A 20 2.24 -1.82 -7.36
CA MET A 20 1.07 -1.05 -7.76
C MET A 20 1.41 -0.01 -8.84
N GLU A 21 2.52 0.72 -8.68
CA GLU A 21 3.00 1.69 -9.67
C GLU A 21 3.40 1.03 -10.99
N GLY A 22 4.05 -0.13 -10.95
CA GLY A 22 4.38 -0.93 -12.13
C GLY A 22 3.12 -1.38 -12.88
N ALA A 23 2.16 -1.98 -12.16
CA ALA A 23 0.88 -2.42 -12.72
C ALA A 23 0.08 -1.25 -13.31
N ALA A 24 0.08 -0.08 -12.67
CA ALA A 24 -0.58 1.11 -13.19
C ALA A 24 0.08 1.61 -14.48
N ARG A 25 1.42 1.59 -14.57
CA ARG A 25 2.16 1.97 -15.79
C ARG A 25 1.88 1.03 -16.96
N GLU A 26 1.73 -0.25 -16.68
CA GLU A 26 1.46 -1.30 -17.68
C GLU A 26 -0.04 -1.50 -17.94
N CYS A 27 -0.90 -0.69 -17.32
CA CYS A 27 -2.37 -0.77 -17.40
C CYS A 27 -2.94 -2.12 -16.93
N HIS A 28 -2.25 -2.85 -16.06
CA HIS A 28 -2.70 -4.09 -15.43
C HIS A 28 -3.63 -3.80 -14.25
N ARG A 29 -4.89 -3.44 -14.56
CA ARG A 29 -5.89 -2.98 -13.58
C ARG A 29 -6.20 -3.99 -12.47
N SER A 30 -6.16 -5.29 -12.78
CA SER A 30 -6.36 -6.35 -11.77
C SER A 30 -5.22 -6.39 -10.78
N GLU A 31 -3.97 -6.39 -11.25
CA GLU A 31 -2.77 -6.42 -10.40
C GLU A 31 -2.63 -5.16 -9.55
N GLU A 32 -2.99 -4.00 -10.13
CA GLU A 32 -3.07 -2.74 -9.40
C GLU A 32 -4.11 -2.82 -8.25
N THR A 33 -5.27 -3.41 -8.52
CA THR A 33 -6.33 -3.59 -7.52
C THR A 33 -5.90 -4.55 -6.42
N ASP A 34 -5.28 -5.66 -6.77
CA ASP A 34 -4.77 -6.64 -5.82
C ASP A 34 -3.68 -6.04 -4.92
N ALA A 35 -2.75 -5.29 -5.51
CA ALA A 35 -1.72 -4.57 -4.77
C ALA A 35 -2.33 -3.55 -3.77
N ARG A 36 -3.38 -2.83 -4.16
CA ARG A 36 -4.11 -1.89 -3.27
C ARG A 36 -4.81 -2.61 -2.12
N VAL A 37 -5.37 -3.79 -2.35
CA VAL A 37 -6.00 -4.61 -1.31
C VAL A 37 -4.93 -5.15 -0.35
N TRP A 38 -3.81 -5.64 -0.88
CA TRP A 38 -2.69 -6.12 -0.08
C TRP A 38 -2.08 -5.02 0.78
N LEU A 39 -1.87 -3.83 0.22
CA LEU A 39 -1.33 -2.69 0.96
C LEU A 39 -2.24 -2.32 2.14
N ARG A 40 -3.56 -2.25 1.90
CA ARG A 40 -4.55 -2.00 2.96
C ARG A 40 -4.46 -2.99 4.09
N ARG A 41 -4.46 -4.27 3.74
CA ARG A 41 -4.41 -5.36 4.71
C ARG A 41 -3.12 -5.28 5.52
N HIS A 42 -1.99 -5.12 4.85
CA HIS A 42 -0.70 -5.02 5.50
C HIS A 42 -0.62 -3.82 6.44
N VAL A 43 -1.03 -2.63 6.00
CA VAL A 43 -1.00 -1.43 6.85
C VAL A 43 -1.90 -1.59 8.08
N ARG A 44 -3.05 -2.26 7.94
CA ARG A 44 -3.92 -2.58 9.06
C ARG A 44 -3.28 -3.57 10.03
N GLU A 45 -2.71 -4.65 9.54
CA GLU A 45 -2.14 -5.72 10.36
C GLU A 45 -0.80 -5.32 11.00
N ALA A 46 0.09 -4.68 10.25
CA ALA A 46 1.46 -4.37 10.67
C ALA A 46 1.60 -3.00 11.36
N HIS A 47 0.73 -2.04 11.01
CA HIS A 47 0.84 -0.66 11.53
C HIS A 47 -0.38 -0.24 12.35
N GLY A 48 -1.42 -1.06 12.44
CA GLY A 48 -2.66 -0.73 13.16
C GLY A 48 -3.40 0.47 12.57
N ARG A 49 -3.15 0.79 11.29
CA ARG A 49 -3.72 1.95 10.60
C ARG A 49 -4.64 1.52 9.48
N GLU A 50 -5.61 2.37 9.17
CA GLU A 50 -6.42 2.21 7.97
C GLU A 50 -5.98 3.26 6.95
N LEU A 51 -5.85 2.84 5.69
CA LEU A 51 -5.58 3.78 4.61
C LEU A 51 -6.91 4.39 4.11
N PRO A 52 -6.95 5.70 3.79
CA PRO A 52 -8.18 6.40 3.41
C PRO A 52 -8.63 6.13 1.97
N TRP A 53 -9.91 5.90 1.72
CA TRP A 53 -10.46 5.83 0.36
C TRP A 53 -10.78 7.22 -0.21
N PRO A 54 -10.60 7.52 -1.51
CA PRO A 54 -9.81 6.82 -2.53
C PRO A 54 -8.37 7.36 -2.61
N TRP A 55 -7.43 6.49 -2.97
CA TRP A 55 -6.11 6.88 -3.51
C TRP A 55 -5.96 6.33 -4.92
#